data_AF-A0A167HW25-F1
#
_entry.id   AF-A0A167HW25-F1
#
_cell.length_a   1.000
_cell.length_b   1.000
_cell.length_c   1.000
_cell.angle_alpha   90.00
_cell.angle_beta   90.00
_cell.angle_gamma   90.00
#
_symmetry.space_group_name_H-M   'P 1'
#
loop_
_entity.id
_entity.type
_entity.pdbx_description
1 polymer ?
#
loop_
_entity_poly.entity_id
_entity_poly.type
_entity_poly.pdbx_seq_one_letter_code
_entity_poly.pdbx_strand_id
1 'polypeptide(L)'
;MSALAELRQHSDVASLKSALHRLCGEFGRIARLDILTAIHEGTTQAICFLRMERPENEQKLMKSLGVGRFGGEVVFVLNLDAPESTEDQGPSSQWAESDFLA
;
A
#
# COMPACT_ATOMS: atom_id res chain seq x y z
N MET A 1 9.81 -3.82 -9.35
CA MET A 1 9.17 -3.02 -8.29
C MET A 1 7.68 -3.32 -8.34
N SER A 2 7.00 -3.45 -7.21
CA SER A 2 5.54 -3.66 -7.20
C SER A 2 4.83 -2.34 -7.47
N ALA A 3 3.70 -2.37 -8.20
CA ALA A 3 2.89 -1.17 -8.44
C ALA A 3 2.42 -0.52 -7.12
N LEU A 4 2.38 -1.29 -6.04
CA LEU A 4 2.09 -0.80 -4.69
C LEU A 4 3.15 0.19 -4.16
N ALA A 5 4.43 0.02 -4.52
CA ALA A 5 5.49 0.92 -4.10
C ALA A 5 5.34 2.31 -4.74
N GLU A 6 4.85 2.37 -5.98
CA GLU A 6 4.54 3.64 -6.66
C GLU A 6 3.34 4.34 -5.99
N LEU A 7 2.32 3.57 -5.59
CA LEU A 7 1.15 4.13 -4.91
C LEU A 7 1.47 4.73 -3.53
N ARG A 8 2.54 4.27 -2.87
CA ARG A 8 3.01 4.81 -1.58
C ARG A 8 3.59 6.22 -1.68
N GLN A 9 3.91 6.70 -2.89
CA GLN A 9 4.45 8.05 -3.10
C GLN A 9 3.37 9.13 -3.03
N HIS A 10 2.10 8.74 -2.98
CA HIS A 10 0.96 9.65 -2.90
C HIS A 10 0.64 9.99 -1.44
N SER A 11 0.74 11.28 -1.10
CA SER A 11 0.47 11.80 0.24
C SER A 11 -0.98 12.25 0.44
N ASP A 12 -1.81 12.21 -0.60
CA ASP A 12 -3.21 12.60 -0.51
C ASP A 12 -4.17 11.59 -1.17
N VAL A 13 -5.41 11.57 -0.68
CA VAL A 13 -6.46 10.63 -1.12
C VAL A 13 -6.83 10.88 -2.59
N ALA A 14 -6.82 12.13 -3.06
CA ALA A 14 -7.24 12.46 -4.42
C ALA A 14 -6.22 12.01 -5.46
N SER A 15 -4.92 12.18 -5.18
CA SER A 15 -3.83 11.69 -6.00
C SER A 15 -3.80 10.16 -6.00
N LEU A 16 -3.96 9.55 -4.82
CA LEU A 16 -4.01 8.09 -4.68
C LEU A 16 -5.18 7.50 -5.48
N LYS A 17 -6.38 8.10 -5.38
CA LYS A 17 -7.56 7.70 -6.14
C LYS A 17 -7.31 7.79 -7.65
N SER A 18 -6.69 8.87 -8.10
CA SER A 18 -6.39 9.08 -9.53
C SER A 18 -5.37 8.06 -10.05
N ALA A 19 -4.32 7.78 -9.27
CA ALA A 19 -3.32 6.77 -9.60
C ALA A 19 -3.93 5.36 -9.64
N LEU A 20 -4.79 5.03 -8.67
CA LEU A 20 -5.52 3.76 -8.65
C LEU A 20 -6.45 3.61 -9.85
N HIS A 21 -7.19 4.66 -10.23
CA HIS A 21 -8.02 4.62 -11.42
C HIS A 21 -7.19 4.37 -12.69
N ARG A 22 -6.02 5.02 -12.81
CA ARG A 22 -5.11 4.83 -13.94
C ARG A 22 -4.54 3.41 -13.99
N LEU A 23 -3.99 2.94 -12.87
CA LEU A 23 -3.43 1.59 -12.74
C LEU A 23 -4.49 0.54 -13.07
N CYS A 24 -5.67 0.65 -12.45
CA CYS A 24 -6.75 -0.31 -12.70
C CYS A 24 -7.25 -0.25 -14.14
N GLY A 25 -7.24 0.93 -14.78
CA GLY A 25 -7.61 1.12 -16.18
C GLY A 25 -6.77 0.28 -17.15
N GLU A 26 -5.52 -0.04 -16.80
CA GLU A 26 -4.66 -0.94 -17.58
C GLU A 26 -5.14 -2.40 -17.54
N PHE A 27 -5.79 -2.80 -16.44
CA PHE A 27 -6.33 -4.14 -16.26
C PHE A 27 -7.79 -4.23 -16.71
N GLY A 28 -8.58 -3.17 -16.56
CA GLY A 28 -9.97 -3.08 -17.01
C GLY A 28 -10.80 -2.09 -16.20
N ARG A 29 -12.13 -2.30 -16.18
CA ARG A 29 -13.03 -1.44 -15.41
C ARG A 29 -13.10 -1.82 -13.94
N ILE A 30 -13.10 -0.80 -13.10
CA ILE A 30 -13.32 -0.90 -11.66
C ILE A 30 -14.82 -1.02 -11.41
N ALA A 31 -15.24 -2.07 -10.71
CA ALA A 31 -16.61 -2.20 -10.22
C ALA A 31 -16.83 -1.39 -8.94
N ARG A 32 -15.81 -1.32 -8.07
CA ARG A 32 -15.86 -0.58 -6.82
C ARG A 32 -14.45 -0.12 -6.40
N LEU A 33 -14.35 1.13 -5.96
CA LEU A 33 -13.14 1.68 -5.32
C LEU A 33 -13.59 2.56 -4.15
N ASP A 34 -13.32 2.10 -2.94
CA ASP A 34 -13.51 2.87 -1.71
C ASP A 34 -12.15 3.10 -1.05
N ILE A 35 -11.92 4.33 -0.58
CA ILE A 35 -10.71 4.70 0.15
C ILE A 35 -11.15 5.26 1.49
N LEU A 36 -10.79 4.58 2.56
CA LEU A 36 -11.07 5.00 3.92
C LEU A 36 -9.79 5.53 4.55
N THR A 37 -9.84 6.73 5.10
CA THR A 37 -8.74 7.30 5.88
C THR A 37 -8.93 6.97 7.35
N ALA A 38 -7.90 6.44 7.99
CA ALA A 38 -7.84 6.19 9.41
C ALA A 38 -6.58 6.86 9.99
N ILE A 39 -6.69 7.44 11.17
CA ILE A 39 -5.53 7.94 11.91
C ILE A 39 -5.11 6.84 12.87
N HIS A 40 -3.90 6.30 12.68
CA HIS A 40 -3.32 5.28 13.54
C HIS A 40 -1.99 5.81 14.08
N GLU A 41 -1.88 5.94 15.40
CA GLU A 41 -0.68 6.45 16.09
C GLU A 41 -0.17 7.81 15.56
N GLY A 42 -1.09 8.70 15.16
CA GLY A 42 -0.75 10.02 14.61
C GLY A 42 -0.35 10.00 13.12
N THR A 43 -0.34 8.82 12.48
CA THR A 43 -0.13 8.66 11.04
C THR A 43 -1.48 8.47 10.34
N THR A 44 -1.73 9.24 9.29
CA THR A 44 -2.88 9.05 8.43
C THR A 44 -2.61 7.88 7.48
N GLN A 45 -3.45 6.86 7.56
CA GLN A 45 -3.43 5.69 6.68
C GLN A 45 -4.64 5.70 5.75
N ALA A 46 -4.42 5.35 4.50
CA ALA A 46 -5.46 5.07 3.52
C ALA A 46 -5.64 3.57 3.36
N ILE A 47 -6.81 3.07 3.75
CA ILE A 47 -7.26 1.70 3.51
C ILE A 47 -8.05 1.71 2.19
N CYS A 48 -7.51 1.03 1.18
CA CYS A 48 -8.11 0.97 -0.14
C CYS A 48 -8.83 -0.37 -0.32
N PHE A 49 -10.11 -0.31 -0.65
CA PHE A 49 -10.94 -1.45 -1.04
C PHE A 49 -11.22 -1.34 -2.53
N LEU A 50 -10.82 -2.35 -3.27
CA LEU A 50 -10.95 -2.36 -4.71
C LEU A 50 -11.57 -3.66 -5.21
N ARG A 51 -12.46 -3.53 -6.19
CA ARG A 51 -13.05 -4.64 -6.91
C ARG A 51 -13.08 -4.35 -8.41
N MET A 52 -12.61 -5.30 -9.21
CA MET A 52 -12.70 -5.21 -10.67
C MET A 52 -14.01 -5.81 -11.18
N GLU A 53 -14.48 -5.38 -12.36
CA GLU A 53 -15.66 -5.98 -12.99
C GLU A 53 -15.46 -7.48 -13.31
N ARG A 54 -14.22 -7.86 -13.66
CA ARG A 54 -13.87 -9.22 -14.03
C ARG A 54 -12.87 -9.83 -13.04
N PRO A 55 -13.10 -11.07 -12.57
CA PRO A 55 -12.22 -11.73 -11.61
C PRO A 55 -10.81 -11.99 -12.16
N GLU A 56 -10.67 -12.15 -13.49
CA GLU A 56 -9.36 -12.31 -14.13
C GLU A 56 -8.48 -11.05 -14.01
N ASN A 57 -9.11 -9.87 -14.11
CA ASN A 57 -8.42 -8.59 -13.99
C ASN A 57 -7.99 -8.34 -12.55
N GLU A 58 -8.85 -8.73 -11.59
CA GLU A 58 -8.55 -8.68 -10.17
C GLU A 58 -7.30 -9.52 -9.84
N GLN A 59 -7.21 -10.74 -10.34
CA GLN A 59 -6.04 -11.59 -10.12
C GLN A 59 -4.74 -11.00 -10.71
N LYS A 60 -4.80 -10.38 -11.89
CA LYS A 60 -3.63 -9.72 -12.50
C LYS A 60 -3.19 -8.51 -11.67
N LEU A 61 -4.16 -7.72 -11.21
CA LEU A 61 -3.89 -6.58 -10.36
C LEU A 61 -3.30 -6.99 -9.01
N MET A 62 -3.83 -8.04 -8.37
CA MET A 62 -3.27 -8.59 -7.13
C MET A 62 -1.81 -8.99 -7.28
N LYS A 63 -1.44 -9.63 -8.41
CA LYS A 63 -0.04 -9.98 -8.71
C LYS A 63 0.83 -8.73 -8.94
N SER A 64 0.31 -7.70 -9.58
CA SER A 64 1.01 -6.43 -9.84
C SER A 64 1.26 -5.63 -8.55
N LEU A 65 0.26 -5.57 -7.68
CA LEU A 65 0.33 -4.90 -6.38
C LEU A 65 1.05 -5.75 -5.32
N GLY A 66 1.09 -7.08 -5.47
CA GLY A 66 1.63 -8.00 -4.47
C GLY A 66 0.73 -8.12 -3.23
N VAL A 67 -0.59 -7.95 -3.40
CA VAL A 67 -1.57 -7.90 -2.30
C VAL A 67 -2.56 -9.06 -2.37
N GLY A 68 -3.17 -9.37 -1.23
CA GLY A 68 -4.17 -10.42 -1.09
C GLY A 68 -5.60 -9.94 -1.33
N ARG A 69 -6.53 -10.89 -1.27
CA ARG A 69 -7.98 -10.63 -1.30
C ARG A 69 -8.55 -10.90 0.09
N PHE A 70 -9.36 -9.98 0.60
CA PHE A 70 -10.07 -10.11 1.86
C PHE A 70 -11.56 -9.88 1.62
N GLY A 71 -12.42 -10.79 2.10
CA GLY A 71 -13.88 -10.65 1.96
C GLY A 71 -14.41 -10.60 0.52
N GLY A 72 -13.61 -10.98 -0.48
CA GLY A 72 -13.97 -10.86 -1.90
C GLY A 72 -13.55 -9.53 -2.56
N GLU A 73 -12.79 -8.70 -1.86
CA GLU A 73 -12.24 -7.44 -2.36
C GLU A 73 -10.71 -7.43 -2.20
N VAL A 74 -10.03 -6.68 -3.08
CA VAL A 74 -8.60 -6.43 -2.96
C VAL A 74 -8.43 -5.31 -1.94
N VAL A 75 -7.75 -5.61 -0.83
CA VAL A 75 -7.59 -4.66 0.28
C VAL A 75 -6.12 -4.46 0.56
N PHE A 76 -5.70 -3.19 0.65
CA PHE A 76 -4.34 -2.80 1.01
C PHE A 76 -4.33 -1.47 1.75
N VAL A 77 -3.28 -1.27 2.56
CA VAL A 77 -3.12 -0.08 3.41
C VAL A 77 -1.87 0.68 2.99
N LEU A 78 -1.99 1.99 2.89
CA LEU A 78 -0.93 2.93 2.54
C LEU A 78 -0.85 4.02 3.62
N ASN A 79 0.34 4.52 3.92
CA ASN A 79 0.49 5.69 4.79
C ASN A 79 0.50 6.93 3.90
N LEU A 80 -0.38 7.89 4.19
CA LEU A 80 -0.45 9.18 3.48
C LEU A 80 0.57 10.18 4.05
N ASP A 81 0.87 10.10 5.34
CA ASP A 81 1.84 10.96 6.01
C ASP A 81 3.26 10.39 6.01
N ALA A 82 3.60 9.52 5.06
CA ALA A 82 4.97 9.03 4.97
C ALA A 82 5.88 10.24 4.72
N PRO A 83 6.78 10.62 5.67
CA PRO A 83 7.81 11.57 5.33
C PRO A 83 8.55 11.00 4.13
N GLU A 84 8.82 11.84 3.13
CA GLU A 84 9.83 11.52 2.12
C GLU A 84 11.01 10.89 2.87
N SER A 85 11.39 9.69 2.46
CA SER A 85 12.49 8.96 3.04
C SER A 85 13.69 9.90 3.21
N THR A 86 13.93 10.37 4.43
CA THR A 86 15.27 10.72 4.83
C THR A 86 16.02 9.39 4.79
N GLU A 87 16.87 9.26 3.78
CA GLU A 87 17.86 8.19 3.74
C GLU A 87 18.58 8.08 5.08
N ASP A 88 18.87 6.82 5.43
CA ASP A 88 19.91 6.40 6.35
C ASP A 88 19.66 6.62 7.86
N GLN A 89 19.18 5.56 8.52
CA GLN A 89 19.84 5.08 9.74
C GLN A 89 19.91 3.56 9.73
N GLY A 90 20.97 3.04 9.11
CA GLY A 90 21.82 1.96 9.64
C GLY A 90 21.20 0.57 9.90
N PRO A 91 21.98 -0.52 9.79
CA PRO A 91 21.48 -1.84 10.09
C PRO A 91 21.11 -1.92 11.58
N SER A 92 19.87 -2.29 11.90
CA SER A 92 19.47 -2.80 13.22
C SER A 92 20.15 -4.15 13.48
N SER A 93 21.48 -4.10 13.59
CA SER A 93 22.34 -5.13 14.14
C SER A 93 22.71 -4.71 15.56
N GLN A 94 21.70 -4.66 16.44
CA GLN A 94 21.92 -4.74 17.89
C GLN A 94 21.31 -6.04 18.40
N TRP A 95 21.78 -7.14 17.82
CA TRP A 95 21.75 -8.42 18.52
C TRP A 95 22.80 -8.34 19.61
N ALA A 96 22.34 -7.98 20.82
CA ALA A 96 22.96 -8.29 22.10
C ALA A 96 24.49 -8.54 22.07
N GLU A 97 25.28 -7.46 22.06
CA GLU A 97 26.53 -7.51 22.84
C GLU A 97 26.12 -7.49 24.31
N SER A 98 25.77 -8.65 24.84
CA SER A 98 25.85 -8.87 26.27
C SER A 98 27.32 -9.04 26.59
N ASP A 99 27.91 -8.00 27.19
CA ASP A 99 29.22 -8.07 27.84
C ASP A 99 29.30 -9.32 28.72
N PHE A 100 30.04 -10.33 28.25
CA PHE A 100 30.53 -11.39 29.11
C PHE A 100 31.73 -10.83 29.89
N LEU A 101 31.44 -10.19 31.02
CA LEU A 101 32.44 -9.83 32.02
C LEU A 101 31.93 -10.18 33.42
N ALA A 102 32.32 -11.37 33.89
CA ALA A 102 32.91 -11.66 35.22
C ALA A 102 32.81 -13.17 35.52
#